data_AF-A0A154MHF9-F1
#
_entry.id   AF-A0A154MHF9-F1
#
_cell.length_a   1.000
_cell.length_b   1.000
_cell.length_c   1.000
_cell.angle_alpha   90.00
_cell.angle_beta   90.00
_cell.angle_gamma   90.00
#
_symmetry.space_group_name_H-M   'P 1'
#
loop_
_entity.id
_entity.type
_entity.pdbx_description
1 polymer ?
#
loop_
_entity_poly.entity_id
_entity_poly.type
_entity_poly.pdbx_seq_one_letter_code
_entity_poly.pdbx_strand_id
1 'polypeptide(L)'
;MKTKLLLVSLAGALFATAACAGEPPPAPATVTVMPPSSAAVSGPASLAAPDTKTVAWLDGVCGAVYGYLKTSNDYATEQRSGTEVTRASLKEELGIRAGFAGKAVDELIALPPSPIPDGDAVRKSLVDRFTAARDAAAAGKQRLEKSGNQAAMDAAIQAMNATQKPLSESLDLLPTLKLETPGLAAAAAAAKKCVPA
;
A
#
# COMPACT_ATOMS: atom_id res chain seq x y z
N MET A 1 -28.00 -6.51 30.94
CA MET A 1 -26.90 -7.47 30.68
C MET A 1 -25.61 -6.86 31.23
N LYS A 2 -24.92 -7.55 32.14
CA LYS A 2 -23.74 -7.06 32.87
C LYS A 2 -22.48 -7.45 32.10
N THR A 3 -21.75 -6.49 31.55
CA THR A 3 -20.49 -6.73 30.83
C THR A 3 -19.32 -6.50 31.78
N LYS A 4 -18.61 -7.57 32.13
CA LYS A 4 -17.37 -7.52 32.92
C LYS A 4 -16.22 -7.13 32.01
N LEU A 5 -15.56 -6.00 32.30
CA LEU A 5 -14.25 -5.65 31.76
C LEU A 5 -13.18 -6.55 32.41
N LEU A 6 -12.30 -7.14 31.59
CA LEU A 6 -11.03 -7.69 32.04
C LEU A 6 -9.89 -6.91 31.37
N LEU A 7 -9.21 -6.12 32.20
CA LEU A 7 -7.93 -5.47 31.93
C LEU A 7 -6.83 -6.53 32.04
N VAL A 8 -6.05 -6.73 30.98
CA VAL A 8 -4.80 -7.50 31.02
C VAL A 8 -3.64 -6.52 31.05
N SER A 9 -3.03 -6.40 32.22
CA SER A 9 -1.80 -5.64 32.48
C SER A 9 -0.59 -6.48 32.04
N LEU A 10 0.23 -5.98 31.11
CA LEU A 10 1.54 -6.55 30.80
C LEU A 10 2.65 -5.63 31.36
N ALA A 11 3.05 -5.90 32.60
CA ALA A 11 4.40 -5.60 33.10
C ALA A 11 5.34 -6.67 32.50
N GLY A 12 6.58 -6.44 32.14
CA GLY A 12 7.62 -5.60 32.71
C GLY A 12 8.94 -6.34 32.44
N ALA A 13 10.00 -5.58 32.15
CA ALA A 13 11.30 -6.01 31.65
C ALA A 13 12.01 -7.13 32.45
N LEU A 14 12.98 -7.81 31.81
CA LEU A 14 14.25 -8.18 32.44
C LEU A 14 15.31 -8.51 31.38
N PHE A 15 16.30 -7.62 31.28
CA PHE A 15 17.62 -7.88 30.72
C PHE A 15 18.40 -8.79 31.70
N ALA A 16 19.08 -9.80 31.19
CA ALA A 16 20.13 -10.50 31.93
C ALA A 16 21.30 -10.85 30.99
N THR A 17 22.38 -10.10 31.17
CA THR A 17 23.73 -10.43 30.70
C THR A 17 24.31 -11.54 31.58
N ALA A 18 24.81 -12.61 30.97
CA ALA A 18 25.71 -13.55 31.62
C ALA A 18 26.85 -13.90 30.65
N ALA A 19 28.04 -13.45 31.01
CA ALA A 19 29.31 -13.89 30.44
C ALA A 19 29.63 -15.31 30.93
N CYS A 20 30.28 -16.11 30.10
CA CYS A 20 31.29 -17.06 30.60
C CYS A 20 32.30 -17.39 29.50
N ALA A 21 33.57 -17.25 29.88
CA ALA A 21 34.75 -17.54 29.10
C ALA A 21 34.94 -19.06 28.94
N GLY A 22 35.53 -19.48 27.82
CA GLY A 22 35.97 -20.86 27.59
C GLY A 22 37.06 -20.91 26.52
N GLU A 23 38.29 -21.10 27.00
CA GLU A 23 39.51 -21.71 26.43
C GLU A 23 39.97 -21.46 24.97
N PRO A 24 41.27 -21.18 24.70
CA PRO A 24 41.78 -20.97 23.35
C PRO A 24 42.03 -22.29 22.61
N PRO A 25 41.56 -22.44 21.35
CA PRO A 25 41.93 -23.57 20.52
C PRO A 25 43.40 -23.47 20.01
N PRO A 26 44.05 -24.61 19.73
CA PRO A 26 45.49 -24.72 19.50
C PRO A 26 45.94 -24.02 18.21
N ALA A 27 47.21 -23.61 18.20
CA ALA A 27 47.88 -22.97 17.08
C ALA A 27 47.77 -23.80 15.78
N PRO A 28 47.39 -23.18 14.64
CA PRO A 28 47.37 -23.89 13.37
C PRO A 28 48.77 -24.16 12.84
N ALA A 29 48.95 -25.34 12.25
CA ALA A 29 50.14 -25.76 11.54
C ALA A 29 50.48 -24.79 10.39
N THR A 30 51.77 -24.47 10.26
CA THR A 30 52.32 -23.67 9.16
C THR A 30 52.17 -24.45 7.86
N VAL A 31 51.14 -24.15 7.08
CA VAL A 31 51.01 -24.60 5.68
C VAL A 31 51.55 -23.49 4.79
N THR A 32 52.67 -23.77 4.13
CA THR A 32 53.22 -22.93 3.06
C THR A 32 52.23 -22.94 1.89
N VAL A 33 51.44 -21.87 1.76
CA VAL A 33 50.57 -21.66 0.60
C VAL A 33 51.32 -20.84 -0.44
N MET A 34 51.61 -21.50 -1.56
CA MET A 34 52.05 -20.91 -2.82
C MET A 34 50.91 -20.02 -3.37
N PRO A 35 51.15 -18.77 -3.82
CA PRO A 35 50.07 -17.86 -4.19
C PRO A 35 49.49 -18.23 -5.57
N PRO A 36 48.18 -18.52 -5.70
CA PRO A 36 47.51 -18.37 -6.98
C PRO A 36 47.09 -16.91 -7.17
N SER A 37 47.38 -16.42 -8.37
CA SER A 37 47.04 -15.13 -8.95
C SER A 37 45.73 -14.50 -8.49
N SER A 38 45.82 -13.18 -8.29
CA SER A 38 44.78 -12.15 -8.38
C SER A 38 43.42 -12.62 -8.90
N ALA A 39 42.53 -12.98 -7.97
CA ALA A 39 41.10 -12.75 -8.11
C ALA A 39 40.71 -11.71 -7.08
N ALA A 40 40.27 -10.54 -7.54
CA ALA A 40 39.77 -9.47 -6.70
C ALA A 40 38.62 -10.02 -5.84
N VAL A 41 38.90 -10.19 -4.55
CA VAL A 41 37.87 -10.47 -3.55
C VAL A 41 37.02 -9.21 -3.44
N SER A 42 35.75 -9.38 -3.82
CA SER A 42 34.66 -8.44 -3.60
C SER A 42 34.81 -7.78 -2.23
N GLY A 43 35.00 -6.45 -2.24
CA GLY A 43 34.95 -5.65 -1.04
C GLY A 43 33.61 -5.81 -0.30
N PRO A 44 33.53 -5.35 0.97
CA PRO A 44 32.31 -5.44 1.74
C PRO A 44 31.16 -4.81 0.94
N ALA A 45 30.02 -5.50 0.88
CA ALA A 45 28.81 -4.99 0.29
C ALA A 45 28.47 -3.65 0.97
N SER A 46 28.92 -2.56 0.37
CA SER A 46 28.40 -1.24 0.63
C SER A 46 26.89 -1.36 0.43
N LEU A 47 26.11 -0.95 1.43
CA LEU A 47 24.67 -0.78 1.29
C LEU A 47 24.46 0.23 0.16
N ALA A 48 24.40 -0.27 -1.07
CA ALA A 48 24.20 0.55 -2.24
C ALA A 48 22.91 1.34 -2.02
N ALA A 49 22.97 2.65 -2.26
CA ALA A 49 21.79 3.50 -2.17
C ALA A 49 20.65 2.89 -3.01
N PRO A 50 19.39 2.98 -2.54
CA PRO A 50 18.27 2.39 -3.25
C PRO A 50 18.19 2.94 -4.68
N ASP A 51 17.90 2.04 -5.63
CA ASP A 51 17.82 2.40 -7.04
C ASP A 51 16.78 3.51 -7.28
N THR A 52 17.22 4.62 -7.86
CA THR A 52 16.40 5.83 -8.01
C THR A 52 15.16 5.62 -8.87
N LYS A 53 15.23 4.75 -9.89
CA LYS A 53 14.08 4.41 -10.74
C LYS A 53 13.04 3.61 -9.96
N THR A 54 13.51 2.66 -9.16
CA THR A 54 12.68 1.86 -8.25
C THR A 54 11.99 2.73 -7.21
N VAL A 55 12.73 3.65 -6.59
CA VAL A 55 12.17 4.64 -5.64
C VAL A 55 11.09 5.49 -6.31
N ALA A 56 11.37 6.04 -7.50
CA ALA A 56 10.42 6.89 -8.22
C ALA A 56 9.16 6.12 -8.63
N TRP A 57 9.30 4.86 -9.04
CA TRP A 57 8.16 4.02 -9.42
C TRP A 57 7.29 3.69 -8.21
N LEU A 58 7.89 3.29 -7.08
CA LEU A 58 7.17 3.04 -5.82
C LEU A 58 6.49 4.31 -5.30
N ASP A 59 7.17 5.46 -5.35
CA ASP A 59 6.56 6.75 -4.99
C ASP A 59 5.32 7.05 -5.83
N GLY A 60 5.36 6.75 -7.13
CA GLY A 60 4.23 6.87 -8.02
C GLY A 60 3.06 5.96 -7.65
N VAL A 61 3.31 4.66 -7.45
CA VAL A 61 2.27 3.70 -7.05
C VAL A 61 1.64 4.09 -5.71
N CYS A 62 2.47 4.34 -4.70
CA CYS A 62 2.01 4.75 -3.38
C CYS A 62 1.28 6.10 -3.43
N GLY A 63 1.74 7.04 -4.25
CA GLY A 63 1.09 8.33 -4.45
C GLY A 63 -0.33 8.20 -4.98
N ALA A 64 -0.57 7.32 -5.95
CA ALA A 64 -1.90 7.06 -6.47
C ALA A 64 -2.81 6.39 -5.42
N VAL A 65 -2.30 5.36 -4.73
CA VAL A 65 -3.07 4.59 -3.74
C VAL A 65 -3.37 5.42 -2.49
N TYR A 66 -2.35 5.98 -1.83
CA TYR A 66 -2.53 6.79 -0.64
C TYR A 66 -3.17 8.15 -0.96
N GLY A 67 -2.95 8.70 -2.15
CA GLY A 67 -3.65 9.90 -2.61
C GLY A 67 -5.16 9.69 -2.69
N TYR A 68 -5.61 8.55 -3.22
CA TYR A 68 -7.01 8.14 -3.17
C TYR A 68 -7.52 8.00 -1.74
N LEU A 69 -6.81 7.22 -0.90
CA LEU A 69 -7.23 6.96 0.48
C LEU A 69 -7.35 8.24 1.30
N LYS A 70 -6.35 9.12 1.19
CA LYS A 70 -6.34 10.42 1.85
C LYS A 70 -7.52 11.27 1.40
N THR A 71 -7.70 11.45 0.10
CA THR A 71 -8.78 12.31 -0.42
C THR A 71 -10.17 11.74 -0.04
N SER A 72 -10.32 10.42 -0.09
CA SER A 72 -11.56 9.76 0.35
C SER A 72 -11.83 9.94 1.84
N ASN A 73 -10.80 9.85 2.69
CA ASN A 73 -10.92 9.99 4.15
C ASN A 73 -11.14 11.45 4.57
N ASP A 74 -10.42 12.40 3.97
CA ASP A 74 -10.60 13.83 4.17
C ASP A 74 -12.06 14.21 3.86
N TYR A 75 -12.54 13.80 2.68
CA TYR A 75 -13.91 14.02 2.27
C TYR A 75 -14.94 13.38 3.23
N ALA A 76 -14.71 12.15 3.67
CA ALA A 76 -15.59 11.50 4.64
C ALA A 76 -15.62 12.21 6.01
N THR A 77 -14.52 12.84 6.42
CA THR A 77 -14.39 13.59 7.68
C THR A 77 -15.10 14.95 7.61
N GLU A 78 -15.10 15.58 6.44
CA GLU A 78 -15.79 16.85 6.19
C GLU A 78 -17.32 16.69 6.12
N GLN A 79 -17.81 15.49 5.76
CA GLN A 79 -19.23 15.18 5.75
C GLN A 79 -19.81 15.15 7.16
N ARG A 80 -20.82 16.00 7.43
CA ARG A 80 -21.51 16.03 8.73
C ARG A 80 -22.32 14.75 8.95
N SER A 81 -22.11 14.10 10.09
CA SER A 81 -22.96 12.99 10.53
C SER A 81 -24.41 13.45 10.73
N GLY A 82 -25.38 12.58 10.45
CA GLY A 82 -26.81 12.87 10.58
C GLY A 82 -27.44 13.62 9.39
N THR A 83 -26.68 13.89 8.33
CA THR A 83 -27.23 14.47 7.09
C THR A 83 -28.14 13.46 6.39
N GLU A 84 -29.34 13.91 6.00
CA GLU A 84 -30.28 13.07 5.24
C GLU A 84 -29.70 12.71 3.86
N VAL A 85 -29.74 11.41 3.52
CA VAL A 85 -29.34 10.94 2.19
C VAL A 85 -30.47 11.24 1.22
N THR A 86 -30.35 12.37 0.53
CA THR A 86 -31.24 12.76 -0.56
C THR A 86 -30.72 12.20 -1.89
N ARG A 87 -31.56 12.20 -2.92
CA ARG A 87 -31.11 11.87 -4.28
C ARG A 87 -29.97 12.79 -4.73
N ALA A 88 -30.09 14.08 -4.45
CA ALA A 88 -29.11 15.07 -4.87
C ALA A 88 -27.75 14.80 -4.21
N SER A 89 -27.75 14.58 -2.89
CA SER A 89 -26.50 14.26 -2.16
C SER A 89 -25.92 12.92 -2.58
N LEU A 90 -26.73 11.88 -2.82
CA LEU A 90 -26.22 10.59 -3.31
C LEU A 90 -25.63 10.68 -4.72
N LYS A 91 -26.22 11.50 -5.61
CA LYS A 91 -25.70 11.74 -6.96
C LYS A 91 -24.35 12.46 -6.92
N GLU A 92 -24.23 13.46 -6.06
CA GLU A 92 -22.99 14.20 -5.82
C GLU A 92 -21.90 13.26 -5.27
N GLU A 93 -22.23 12.49 -4.24
CA GLU A 93 -21.37 11.50 -3.60
C GLU A 93 -20.78 10.51 -4.62
N LEU A 94 -21.62 9.93 -5.47
CA LEU A 94 -21.20 9.01 -6.53
C LEU A 94 -20.29 9.70 -7.56
N GLY A 95 -20.56 10.97 -7.88
CA GLY A 95 -19.71 11.75 -8.78
C GLY A 95 -18.32 12.00 -8.19
N ILE A 96 -18.26 12.37 -6.91
CA ILE A 96 -17.01 12.63 -6.18
C ILE A 96 -16.16 11.36 -6.10
N ARG A 97 -16.77 10.22 -5.73
CA ARG A 97 -16.08 8.94 -5.66
C ARG A 97 -15.58 8.46 -7.02
N ALA A 98 -16.36 8.64 -8.09
CA ALA A 98 -15.90 8.38 -9.44
C ALA A 98 -14.67 9.24 -9.78
N GLY A 99 -14.66 10.52 -9.39
CA GLY A 99 -13.52 11.42 -9.56
C GLY A 99 -12.26 10.94 -8.83
N PHE A 100 -12.38 10.55 -7.55
CA PHE A 100 -11.24 10.05 -6.78
C PHE A 100 -10.63 8.79 -7.40
N ALA A 101 -11.46 7.81 -7.75
CA ALA A 101 -10.99 6.58 -8.37
C ALA A 101 -10.40 6.83 -9.77
N GLY A 102 -11.01 7.74 -10.55
CA GLY A 102 -10.49 8.17 -11.85
C GLY A 102 -9.09 8.78 -11.76
N LYS A 103 -8.86 9.68 -10.79
CA LYS A 103 -7.53 10.27 -10.56
C LYS A 103 -6.47 9.20 -10.27
N ALA A 104 -6.80 8.19 -9.45
CA ALA A 104 -5.88 7.10 -9.17
C ALA A 104 -5.55 6.27 -10.43
N VAL A 105 -6.54 6.01 -11.29
CA VAL A 105 -6.33 5.35 -12.59
C VAL A 105 -5.37 6.16 -13.46
N ASP A 106 -5.60 7.46 -13.59
CA ASP A 106 -4.77 8.34 -14.44
C ASP A 106 -3.32 8.39 -13.93
N GLU A 107 -3.14 8.52 -12.61
CA GLU A 107 -1.81 8.53 -11.98
C GLU A 107 -1.08 7.19 -12.15
N LEU A 108 -1.79 6.06 -12.04
CA LEU A 108 -1.21 4.74 -12.25
C LEU A 108 -0.83 4.51 -13.72
N ILE A 109 -1.69 4.86 -14.68
CA ILE A 109 -1.40 4.67 -16.11
C ILE A 109 -0.25 5.56 -16.58
N ALA A 110 -0.06 6.72 -15.96
CA ALA A 110 1.04 7.63 -16.26
C ALA A 110 2.42 7.11 -15.78
N LEU A 111 2.47 6.05 -14.97
CA LEU A 111 3.74 5.49 -14.49
C LEU A 111 4.54 4.85 -15.64
N PRO A 112 5.88 5.00 -15.65
CA PRO A 112 6.72 4.26 -16.59
C PRO A 112 6.65 2.74 -16.32
N PRO A 113 7.15 1.92 -17.26
CA PRO A 113 7.34 0.48 -17.02
C PRO A 113 8.08 0.23 -15.70
N SER A 114 7.65 -0.81 -14.97
CA SER A 114 8.18 -1.10 -13.65
C SER A 114 9.62 -1.59 -13.74
N PRO A 115 10.54 -1.04 -12.93
CA PRO A 115 11.87 -1.61 -12.75
C PRO A 115 11.87 -2.83 -11.81
N ILE A 116 10.71 -3.16 -11.20
CA ILE A 116 10.55 -4.25 -10.24
C ILE A 116 9.93 -5.46 -10.96
N PRO A 117 10.44 -6.68 -10.74
CA PRO A 117 9.77 -7.91 -11.18
C PRO A 117 8.28 -7.91 -10.76
N ASP A 118 7.41 -8.30 -11.67
CA ASP A 118 5.94 -8.32 -11.48
C ASP A 118 5.28 -6.96 -11.19
N GLY A 119 6.02 -5.85 -11.13
CA GLY A 119 5.47 -4.54 -10.78
C GLY A 119 4.47 -4.01 -11.81
N ASP A 120 4.66 -4.31 -13.10
CA ASP A 120 3.67 -3.98 -14.14
C ASP A 120 2.34 -4.72 -13.95
N ALA A 121 2.39 -5.98 -13.48
CA ALA A 121 1.20 -6.75 -13.17
C ALA A 121 0.45 -6.17 -11.95
N VAL A 122 1.19 -5.71 -10.94
CA VAL A 122 0.63 -5.00 -9.78
C VAL A 122 -0.02 -3.69 -10.21
N ARG A 123 0.68 -2.86 -10.99
CA ARG A 123 0.11 -1.61 -11.53
C ARG A 123 -1.18 -1.89 -12.30
N LYS A 124 -1.17 -2.91 -13.16
CA LYS A 124 -2.37 -3.32 -13.90
C LYS A 124 -3.51 -3.74 -12.96
N SER A 125 -3.25 -4.55 -11.96
CA SER A 125 -4.28 -4.97 -10.98
C SER A 125 -4.89 -3.77 -10.27
N LEU A 126 -4.07 -2.79 -9.87
CA LEU A 126 -4.54 -1.55 -9.24
C LEU A 126 -5.39 -0.72 -10.22
N VAL A 127 -4.94 -0.55 -11.47
CA VAL A 127 -5.70 0.14 -12.51
C VAL A 127 -7.07 -0.52 -12.71
N ASP A 128 -7.11 -1.85 -12.79
CA ASP A 128 -8.35 -2.60 -12.99
C ASP A 128 -9.31 -2.41 -11.79
N ARG A 129 -8.80 -2.44 -10.54
CA ARG A 129 -9.60 -2.21 -9.32
C ARG A 129 -10.16 -0.79 -9.23
N PHE A 130 -9.33 0.23 -9.43
CA PHE A 130 -9.79 1.63 -9.41
C PHE A 130 -10.71 1.95 -10.59
N THR A 131 -10.50 1.34 -11.75
CA THR A 131 -11.42 1.45 -12.89
C THR A 131 -12.79 0.87 -12.54
N ALA A 132 -12.84 -0.33 -11.95
CA ALA A 132 -14.09 -0.94 -11.51
C ALA A 132 -14.83 -0.06 -10.50
N ALA A 133 -14.11 0.52 -9.53
CA ALA A 133 -14.69 1.44 -8.55
C ALA A 133 -15.25 2.72 -9.21
N ARG A 134 -14.48 3.35 -10.10
CA ARG A 134 -14.89 4.52 -10.88
C ARG A 134 -16.15 4.25 -11.69
N ASP A 135 -16.15 3.14 -12.44
CA ASP A 135 -17.23 2.81 -13.36
C ASP A 135 -18.51 2.43 -12.61
N ALA A 136 -18.40 1.74 -11.47
CA ALA A 136 -19.53 1.48 -10.59
C ALA A 136 -20.17 2.77 -10.07
N ALA A 137 -19.36 3.71 -9.58
CA ALA A 137 -19.83 5.00 -9.10
C ALA A 137 -20.50 5.82 -10.22
N ALA A 138 -19.86 5.91 -11.39
CA ALA A 138 -20.40 6.60 -12.56
C ALA A 138 -21.73 5.99 -13.05
N ALA A 139 -21.83 4.66 -13.09
CA ALA A 139 -23.05 3.96 -13.46
C ALA A 139 -24.19 4.21 -12.45
N GLY A 140 -23.88 4.22 -11.15
CA GLY A 140 -24.83 4.60 -10.10
C GLY A 140 -25.38 6.01 -10.28
N LYS A 141 -24.47 6.98 -10.50
CA LYS A 141 -24.83 8.37 -10.76
C LYS A 141 -25.75 8.49 -11.98
N GLN A 142 -25.37 7.86 -13.09
CA GLN A 142 -26.15 7.88 -14.33
C GLN A 142 -27.56 7.31 -14.16
N ARG A 143 -27.72 6.27 -13.33
CA ARG A 143 -29.04 5.70 -13.02
C ARG A 143 -29.92 6.68 -12.25
N LEU A 144 -29.38 7.40 -11.27
CA LEU A 144 -30.11 8.45 -10.53
C LEU A 144 -30.48 9.65 -11.40
N GLU A 145 -29.65 9.96 -12.40
CA GLU A 145 -29.95 11.03 -13.36
C GLU A 145 -31.09 10.63 -14.30
N LYS A 146 -31.17 9.35 -14.68
CA LYS A 146 -32.21 8.83 -15.58
C LYS A 146 -33.54 8.57 -14.88
N SER A 147 -33.51 8.20 -13.60
CA SER A 147 -34.71 7.85 -12.84
C SER A 147 -34.59 8.25 -11.39
N GLY A 148 -35.71 8.73 -10.85
CA GLY A 148 -35.82 9.13 -9.47
C GLY A 148 -36.50 8.14 -8.52
N ASN A 149 -36.97 7.02 -9.03
CA ASN A 149 -37.77 6.09 -8.24
C ASN A 149 -36.92 5.36 -7.17
N GLN A 150 -37.62 4.66 -6.27
CA GLN A 150 -36.98 3.91 -5.18
C GLN A 150 -35.96 2.89 -5.73
N ALA A 151 -36.27 2.21 -6.83
CA ALA A 151 -35.36 1.25 -7.46
C ALA A 151 -34.04 1.91 -7.92
N ALA A 152 -34.07 3.16 -8.40
CA ALA A 152 -32.86 3.90 -8.75
C ALA A 152 -32.06 4.30 -7.50
N MET A 153 -32.73 4.66 -6.40
CA MET A 153 -32.07 4.91 -5.11
C MET A 153 -31.39 3.64 -4.58
N ASP A 154 -32.08 2.50 -4.60
CA ASP A 154 -31.52 1.22 -4.16
C ASP A 154 -30.32 0.82 -5.02
N ALA A 155 -30.42 0.96 -6.35
CA ALA A 155 -29.32 0.68 -7.27
C ALA A 155 -28.11 1.61 -7.06
N ALA A 156 -28.34 2.85 -6.66
CA ALA A 156 -27.29 3.81 -6.35
C ALA A 156 -26.58 3.49 -5.02
N ILE A 157 -27.32 3.04 -4.01
CA ILE A 157 -26.74 2.52 -2.76
C ILE A 157 -25.89 1.27 -3.05
N GLN A 158 -26.37 0.37 -3.91
CA GLN A 158 -25.56 -0.78 -4.34
C GLN A 158 -24.31 -0.37 -5.12
N ALA A 159 -24.39 0.69 -5.94
CA ALA A 159 -23.23 1.25 -6.63
C ALA A 159 -22.19 1.81 -5.66
N MET A 160 -22.62 2.45 -4.57
CA MET A 160 -21.72 2.90 -3.50
C MET A 160 -20.95 1.73 -2.88
N ASN A 161 -21.63 0.62 -2.57
CA ASN A 161 -20.97 -0.58 -2.06
C ASN A 161 -19.99 -1.17 -3.09
N ALA A 162 -20.39 -1.23 -4.37
CA ALA A 162 -19.56 -1.72 -5.46
C ALA A 162 -18.34 -0.82 -5.73
N THR A 163 -18.42 0.47 -5.39
CA THR A 163 -17.27 1.40 -5.45
C THR A 163 -16.23 1.07 -4.39
N GLN A 164 -16.68 0.66 -3.19
CA GLN A 164 -15.80 0.39 -2.06
C GLN A 164 -15.21 -1.02 -2.10
N LYS A 165 -15.98 -2.01 -2.55
CA LYS A 165 -15.60 -3.43 -2.49
C LYS A 165 -14.22 -3.75 -3.07
N PRO A 166 -13.85 -3.29 -4.29
CA PRO A 166 -12.55 -3.59 -4.89
C PRO A 166 -11.36 -3.00 -4.11
N LEU A 167 -11.63 -2.03 -3.24
CA LEU A 167 -10.64 -1.25 -2.51
C LEU A 167 -10.62 -1.61 -1.01
N SER A 168 -11.69 -2.23 -0.49
CA SER A 168 -11.77 -2.76 0.87
C SER A 168 -11.06 -4.10 1.04
N GLU A 169 -10.88 -4.85 -0.06
CA GLU A 169 -10.05 -6.05 -0.07
C GLU A 169 -8.59 -5.59 -0.14
N SER A 170 -7.87 -5.78 0.97
CA SER A 170 -6.48 -5.40 1.22
C SER A 170 -5.70 -5.02 -0.05
N LEU A 171 -5.36 -3.73 -0.16
CA LEU A 171 -4.39 -3.20 -1.13
C LEU A 171 -2.96 -3.52 -0.66
N ASP A 172 -2.75 -4.68 -0.04
CA ASP A 172 -1.43 -5.06 0.47
C ASP A 172 -0.52 -5.42 -0.70
N LEU A 173 0.31 -4.45 -1.06
CA LEU A 173 1.31 -4.56 -2.12
C LEU A 173 2.53 -5.36 -1.65
N LEU A 174 2.71 -5.56 -0.34
CA LEU A 174 3.89 -6.20 0.25
C LEU A 174 4.13 -7.61 -0.30
N PRO A 175 3.16 -8.55 -0.24
CA PRO A 175 3.40 -9.91 -0.71
C PRO A 175 3.54 -10.03 -2.23
N THR A 176 2.90 -9.14 -3.00
CA THR A 176 2.94 -9.23 -4.47
C THR A 176 4.20 -8.60 -5.05
N LEU A 177 4.70 -7.50 -4.48
CA LEU A 177 5.93 -6.85 -4.92
C LEU A 177 7.19 -7.39 -4.21
N LYS A 178 7.05 -8.32 -3.27
CA LYS A 178 8.15 -8.84 -2.44
C LYS A 178 8.94 -7.72 -1.76
N LEU A 179 8.22 -6.75 -1.21
CA LEU A 179 8.81 -5.57 -0.56
C LEU A 179 9.66 -5.95 0.67
N GLU A 180 9.56 -7.18 1.17
CA GLU A 180 10.42 -7.75 2.21
C GLU A 180 11.88 -7.96 1.78
N THR A 181 12.19 -7.92 0.48
CA THR A 181 13.60 -7.97 0.05
C THR A 181 14.33 -6.69 0.48
N PRO A 182 15.57 -6.76 1.01
CA PRO A 182 16.23 -5.58 1.58
C PRO A 182 16.35 -4.39 0.62
N GLY A 183 16.57 -4.65 -0.66
CA GLY A 183 16.66 -3.62 -1.70
C GLY A 183 15.32 -2.92 -1.97
N LEU A 184 14.22 -3.67 -2.04
CA LEU A 184 12.89 -3.11 -2.26
C LEU A 184 12.34 -2.44 -1.01
N ALA A 185 12.62 -2.99 0.18
CA ALA A 185 12.29 -2.35 1.46
C ALA A 185 12.96 -0.97 1.57
N ALA A 186 14.25 -0.88 1.25
CA ALA A 186 14.98 0.38 1.25
C ALA A 186 14.43 1.38 0.21
N ALA A 187 14.06 0.89 -0.99
CA ALA A 187 13.47 1.74 -2.01
C ALA A 187 12.07 2.24 -1.61
N ALA A 188 11.24 1.39 -1.01
CA ALA A 188 9.94 1.75 -0.48
C ALA A 188 10.05 2.76 0.67
N ALA A 189 11.03 2.59 1.57
CA ALA A 189 11.31 3.54 2.65
C ALA A 189 11.79 4.91 2.13
N ALA A 190 12.51 4.93 1.01
CA ALA A 190 12.96 6.16 0.35
C ALA A 190 11.85 6.83 -0.51
N ALA A 191 10.80 6.09 -0.87
CA ALA A 191 9.65 6.60 -1.59
C ALA A 191 8.74 7.38 -0.63
N LYS A 192 8.83 8.72 -0.69
CA LYS A 192 8.19 9.63 0.27
C LYS A 192 6.68 9.42 0.39
N LYS A 193 6.01 9.08 -0.72
CA LYS A 193 4.56 8.85 -0.72
C LYS A 193 4.15 7.46 -0.22
N CYS A 194 5.08 6.54 0.05
CA CYS A 194 4.78 5.22 0.63
C CYS A 194 4.67 5.23 2.16
N VAL A 195 5.08 6.32 2.80
CA VAL A 195 4.95 6.48 4.25
C VAL A 195 3.58 7.13 4.53
N PRO A 196 2.71 6.52 5.33
CA PRO A 196 1.48 7.17 5.80
C PRO A 196 1.85 8.48 6.50
N ALA A 197 1.26 9.59 6.06
CA ALA A 197 1.45 10.91 6.68
C ALA A 197 0.82 10.97 8.08
#